data_AF-A0AAD6YKM7-F1
#
_entry.id   AF-A0AAD6YKM7-F1
#
_cell.length_a   1.000
_cell.length_b   1.000
_cell.length_c   1.000
_cell.angle_alpha   90.00
_cell.angle_beta   90.00
_cell.angle_gamma   90.00
#
_symmetry.space_group_name_H-M   'P 1'
#
loop_
_entity.id
_entity.type
_entity.pdbx_description
1 polymer ?
#
loop_
_entity_poly.entity_id
_entity_poly.type
_entity_poly.pdbx_seq_one_letter_code
_entity_poly.pdbx_strand_id
1 'polypeptide(L)'
;MGLRVVAIDTGDVKRDLCLTLGAEKWIDFKTSTDLIKDVKEATGGHGPQAVVIAASNPGPIEQAVKYVRSKGIIVIVGVPSGGATFTVSINLVVAKCISIIGTSVGSRQDAIEALDLAARGKVGCHYEVRDFSEVNAVFAELAAQNVGGRIVLKL
;
A
#
# COMPACT_ATOMS: atom_id res chain seq x y z
N MET A 1 5.50 -11.00 11.78
CA MET A 1 4.04 -11.23 11.87
C MET A 1 3.70 -12.34 10.89
N GLY A 2 2.74 -13.24 11.19
CA GLY A 2 2.44 -14.42 10.37
C GLY A 2 1.41 -14.19 9.25
N LEU A 3 1.34 -12.96 8.71
CA LEU A 3 0.42 -12.64 7.61
C LEU A 3 1.05 -12.99 6.26
N ARG A 4 0.23 -13.47 5.32
CA ARG A 4 0.62 -13.68 3.93
C ARG A 4 0.30 -12.41 3.14
N VAL A 5 1.31 -11.81 2.51
CA VAL A 5 1.20 -10.48 1.89
C VAL A 5 1.19 -10.59 0.37
N VAL A 6 0.20 -9.95 -0.26
CA VAL A 6 0.17 -9.70 -1.71
C VAL A 6 0.46 -8.22 -1.93
N ALA A 7 1.53 -7.92 -2.67
CA ALA A 7 1.90 -6.56 -3.04
C ALA A 7 1.33 -6.23 -4.44
N ILE A 8 0.76 -5.03 -4.56
CA ILE A 8 0.17 -4.53 -5.81
C ILE A 8 0.76 -3.15 -6.06
N ASP A 9 1.61 -3.02 -7.08
CA ASP A 9 2.12 -1.74 -7.58
C ASP A 9 2.58 -1.99 -9.04
N THR A 10 3.51 -1.21 -9.59
CA THR A 10 4.05 -1.39 -10.95
C THR A 10 5.54 -1.06 -10.99
N GLY A 11 6.26 -1.71 -11.90
CA GLY A 11 7.69 -1.47 -12.14
C GLY A 11 8.62 -2.43 -11.39
N ASP A 12 9.74 -2.76 -12.04
CA ASP A 12 10.68 -3.80 -11.60
C ASP A 12 11.34 -3.47 -10.25
N VAL A 13 11.76 -2.22 -10.05
CA VAL A 13 12.41 -1.77 -8.80
C VAL A 13 11.53 -2.02 -7.59
N LYS A 14 10.23 -1.70 -7.68
CA LYS A 14 9.28 -1.90 -6.59
C LYS A 14 8.93 -3.38 -6.41
N ARG A 15 8.82 -4.14 -7.50
CA ARG A 15 8.61 -5.59 -7.43
C ARG A 15 9.70 -6.24 -6.59
N ASP A 16 10.95 -6.00 -6.96
CA ASP A 16 12.09 -6.66 -6.34
C ASP A 16 12.24 -6.24 -4.87
N LEU A 17 11.97 -4.97 -4.56
CA LEU A 17 11.89 -4.46 -3.19
C LEU A 17 10.79 -5.15 -2.37
N CYS A 18 9.56 -5.24 -2.88
CA CYS A 18 8.45 -5.88 -2.19
C CYS A 18 8.70 -7.36 -1.92
N LEU A 19 9.27 -8.08 -2.90
CA LEU A 19 9.62 -9.51 -2.73
C LEU A 19 10.73 -9.69 -1.71
N THR A 20 11.76 -8.83 -1.73
CA THR A 20 12.85 -8.83 -0.73
C THR A 20 12.33 -8.58 0.68
N LEU A 21 11.31 -7.72 0.81
CA LEU A 21 10.62 -7.41 2.07
C LEU A 21 9.68 -8.51 2.57
N GLY A 22 9.51 -9.61 1.81
CA GLY A 22 8.70 -10.76 2.20
C GLY A 22 7.25 -10.73 1.71
N ALA A 23 6.93 -9.92 0.69
CA ALA A 23 5.68 -10.12 -0.04
C ALA A 23 5.70 -11.51 -0.70
N GLU A 24 4.67 -12.31 -0.44
CA GLU A 24 4.58 -13.68 -0.97
C GLU A 24 4.18 -13.69 -2.45
N LYS A 25 3.39 -12.69 -2.86
CA LYS A 25 2.94 -12.51 -4.24
C LYS A 25 3.08 -11.05 -4.64
N TRP A 26 3.39 -10.84 -5.92
CA TRP A 26 3.41 -9.54 -6.56
C TRP A 26 2.42 -9.53 -7.73
N ILE A 27 1.68 -8.45 -7.88
CA ILE A 27 0.78 -8.23 -9.01
C ILE A 27 1.05 -6.84 -9.58
N ASP A 28 1.42 -6.78 -10.85
CA ASP A 28 1.62 -5.51 -11.54
C ASP A 28 0.32 -5.02 -12.18
N PHE A 29 -0.25 -3.94 -11.63
CA PHE A 29 -1.55 -3.44 -12.08
C PHE A 29 -1.55 -2.87 -13.50
N LYS A 30 -0.39 -2.53 -14.08
CA LYS A 30 -0.30 -2.06 -15.48
C LYS A 30 -0.29 -3.21 -16.48
N THR A 31 0.25 -4.36 -16.09
CA THR A 31 0.37 -5.52 -17.00
C THR A 31 -0.78 -6.52 -16.84
N SER A 32 -1.42 -6.53 -15.67
CA SER A 32 -2.60 -7.35 -15.39
C SER A 32 -3.77 -6.98 -16.29
N THR A 33 -4.39 -7.98 -16.94
CA THR A 33 -5.64 -7.81 -17.70
C THR A 33 -6.89 -7.80 -16.81
N ASP A 34 -6.84 -8.47 -15.66
CA ASP A 34 -7.94 -8.51 -14.68
C ASP A 34 -7.39 -8.55 -13.25
N LEU A 35 -7.15 -7.36 -12.70
CA LEU A 35 -6.54 -7.20 -11.37
C LEU A 35 -7.39 -7.85 -10.27
N ILE A 36 -8.72 -7.86 -10.42
CA ILE A 36 -9.63 -8.41 -9.42
C ILE A 36 -9.49 -9.93 -9.35
N LYS A 37 -9.41 -10.56 -10.53
CA LYS A 37 -9.18 -12.01 -10.64
C LYS A 37 -7.80 -12.37 -10.10
N ASP A 38 -6.76 -11.66 -10.53
CA ASP A 38 -5.38 -11.94 -10.13
C ASP A 38 -5.20 -11.87 -8.60
N VAL A 39 -5.80 -10.86 -7.95
CA VAL A 39 -5.76 -10.73 -6.48
C VAL A 39 -6.52 -11.86 -5.79
N LYS A 40 -7.67 -12.29 -6.33
CA LYS A 40 -8.41 -13.42 -5.76
C LYS A 40 -7.61 -14.71 -5.90
N GLU A 41 -7.02 -14.99 -7.07
CA GLU A 41 -6.20 -16.18 -7.29
C GLU A 41 -4.98 -16.20 -6.36
N ALA A 42 -4.29 -15.07 -6.22
CA ALA A 42 -3.18 -14.92 -5.28
C ALA A 42 -3.56 -15.17 -3.81
N THR A 43 -4.86 -15.05 -3.47
CA THR A 43 -5.40 -15.23 -2.11
C THR A 43 -6.27 -16.49 -1.97
N GLY A 44 -6.11 -17.47 -2.86
CA GLY A 44 -6.82 -18.76 -2.78
C GLY A 44 -8.30 -18.69 -3.19
N GLY A 45 -8.65 -17.74 -4.05
CA GLY A 45 -9.97 -17.54 -4.63
C GLY A 45 -10.93 -16.65 -3.82
N HIS A 46 -10.62 -16.40 -2.55
CA HIS A 46 -11.54 -15.70 -1.64
C HIS A 46 -11.38 -14.18 -1.61
N GLY A 47 -10.17 -13.68 -1.90
CA GLY A 47 -9.80 -12.31 -1.63
C GLY A 47 -9.09 -12.14 -0.29
N PRO A 48 -8.31 -11.06 -0.13
CA PRO A 48 -7.60 -10.75 1.11
C PRO A 48 -8.56 -10.36 2.24
N GLN A 49 -8.20 -10.71 3.48
CA GLN A 49 -8.92 -10.33 4.72
C GLN A 49 -8.83 -8.82 4.98
N ALA A 50 -7.68 -8.23 4.70
CA ALA A 50 -7.42 -6.81 4.88
C ALA A 50 -6.70 -6.26 3.65
N VAL A 51 -7.02 -5.04 3.27
CA VAL A 51 -6.41 -4.31 2.17
C VAL A 51 -5.93 -2.97 2.71
N VAL A 52 -4.65 -2.65 2.52
CA VAL A 52 -4.07 -1.36 2.91
C VAL A 52 -3.78 -0.56 1.64
N ILE A 53 -4.47 0.56 1.47
CA ILE A 53 -4.35 1.43 0.30
C ILE A 53 -3.41 2.58 0.63
N ALA A 54 -2.17 2.50 0.14
CA ALA A 54 -1.17 3.57 0.23
C ALA A 54 -1.15 4.48 -1.02
N ALA A 55 -1.88 4.12 -2.08
CA ALA A 55 -1.95 4.89 -3.31
C ALA A 55 -2.79 6.18 -3.12
N SER A 56 -2.30 7.29 -3.66
CA SER A 56 -2.96 8.60 -3.57
C SER A 56 -3.94 8.86 -4.72
N ASN A 57 -4.77 7.88 -5.08
CA ASN A 57 -5.86 8.06 -6.05
C ASN A 57 -7.07 7.13 -5.75
N PRO A 58 -8.28 7.47 -6.24
CA PRO A 58 -9.50 6.73 -5.90
C PRO A 58 -9.58 5.28 -6.43
N GLY A 59 -8.99 5.00 -7.60
CA GLY A 59 -9.18 3.74 -8.33
C GLY A 59 -8.91 2.46 -7.51
N PRO A 60 -7.78 2.37 -6.78
CA PRO A 60 -7.48 1.25 -5.90
C PRO A 60 -8.54 0.98 -4.83
N ILE A 61 -9.21 2.01 -4.32
CA ILE A 61 -10.29 1.87 -3.32
C ILE A 61 -11.50 1.19 -3.97
N GLU A 62 -11.88 1.63 -5.16
CA GLU A 62 -13.01 1.08 -5.92
C GLU A 62 -12.76 -0.36 -6.39
N GLN A 63 -11.51 -0.69 -6.72
CA GLN A 63 -11.08 -2.05 -7.04
C GLN A 63 -11.11 -2.95 -5.79
N ALA A 64 -10.64 -2.45 -4.64
CA ALA A 64 -10.56 -3.22 -3.40
C ALA A 64 -11.90 -3.81 -2.95
N VAL A 65 -13.00 -3.07 -3.06
CA VAL A 65 -14.35 -3.57 -2.73
C VAL A 65 -14.74 -4.81 -3.56
N LYS A 66 -14.19 -4.94 -4.77
CA LYS A 66 -14.51 -6.05 -5.68
C LYS A 66 -13.73 -7.31 -5.34
N TYR A 67 -12.46 -7.19 -4.94
CA TYR A 67 -11.61 -8.34 -4.61
C TYR A 67 -11.53 -8.69 -3.12
N VAL A 68 -11.84 -7.78 -2.19
CA VAL A 68 -11.83 -8.10 -0.75
C VAL A 68 -12.88 -9.17 -0.44
N ARG A 69 -12.54 -10.08 0.49
CA ARG A 69 -13.44 -11.15 0.92
C ARG A 69 -14.61 -10.63 1.76
N SER A 70 -15.60 -11.48 2.00
CA SER A 70 -16.65 -11.21 2.96
C SER A 70 -16.08 -11.01 4.38
N LYS A 71 -16.62 -9.99 5.07
CA LYS A 71 -16.18 -9.45 6.36
C LYS A 71 -14.75 -8.88 6.35
N GLY A 72 -14.25 -8.53 5.16
CA GLY A 72 -12.93 -7.94 5.00
C GLY A 72 -12.90 -6.43 5.27
N ILE A 73 -11.69 -5.92 5.49
CA ILE A 73 -11.44 -4.53 5.89
C ILE A 73 -10.58 -3.85 4.83
N ILE A 74 -10.97 -2.66 4.42
CA ILE A 74 -10.19 -1.79 3.54
C ILE A 74 -9.74 -0.58 4.38
N VAL A 75 -8.43 -0.42 4.54
CA VAL A 75 -7.80 0.68 5.28
C VAL A 75 -7.18 1.65 4.29
N ILE A 76 -7.64 2.90 4.31
CA ILE A 76 -7.18 3.97 3.43
C ILE A 76 -6.15 4.80 4.19
N VAL A 77 -4.92 4.82 3.66
CA VAL A 77 -3.78 5.58 4.19
C VAL A 77 -3.35 6.68 3.22
N GLY A 78 -3.38 6.38 1.91
CA GLY A 78 -3.04 7.34 0.86
C GLY A 78 -4.07 8.46 0.75
N VAL A 79 -3.61 9.71 0.76
CA VAL A 79 -4.47 10.89 0.62
C VAL A 79 -4.27 11.51 -0.76
N PRO A 80 -5.28 11.45 -1.65
CA PRO A 80 -5.24 12.13 -2.94
C PRO A 80 -5.34 13.66 -2.77
N SER A 81 -4.65 14.42 -3.63
CA SER A 81 -4.77 15.88 -3.69
C SER A 81 -6.12 16.32 -4.28
N GLY A 82 -6.57 17.52 -3.94
CA GLY A 82 -7.67 18.19 -4.65
C GLY A 82 -9.09 17.69 -4.32
N GLY A 83 -9.29 17.06 -3.16
CA GLY A 83 -10.63 16.68 -2.69
C GLY A 83 -11.25 15.48 -3.43
N ALA A 84 -10.42 14.56 -3.90
CA ALA A 84 -10.89 13.42 -4.68
C ALA A 84 -11.91 12.55 -3.92
N THR A 85 -12.90 12.05 -4.64
CA THR A 85 -13.94 11.15 -4.14
C THR A 85 -13.79 9.77 -4.79
N PHE A 86 -14.35 8.74 -4.16
CA PHE A 86 -14.43 7.39 -4.70
C PHE A 86 -15.87 6.89 -4.67
N THR A 87 -16.25 6.03 -5.61
CA THR A 87 -17.60 5.47 -5.72
C THR A 87 -17.57 3.96 -5.57
N VAL A 88 -18.36 3.42 -4.63
CA VAL A 88 -18.44 1.97 -4.38
C VAL A 88 -19.89 1.48 -4.41
N SER A 89 -20.07 0.23 -4.83
CA SER A 89 -21.40 -0.39 -4.84
C SER A 89 -21.86 -0.69 -3.41
N ILE A 90 -22.95 -0.05 -2.99
CA ILE A 90 -23.61 -0.31 -1.70
C ILE A 90 -23.98 -1.80 -1.57
N ASN A 91 -24.46 -2.41 -2.66
CA ASN A 91 -24.81 -3.84 -2.67
C ASN A 91 -23.60 -4.72 -2.32
N LEU A 92 -22.41 -4.42 -2.87
CA LEU A 92 -21.20 -5.16 -2.53
C LEU A 92 -20.79 -4.95 -1.08
N VAL A 93 -20.85 -3.71 -0.59
CA VAL A 93 -20.48 -3.38 0.79
C VAL A 93 -21.38 -4.10 1.78
N VAL A 94 -22.70 -4.09 1.56
CA VAL A 94 -23.69 -4.75 2.43
C VAL A 94 -23.60 -6.27 2.31
N ALA A 95 -23.64 -6.83 1.10
CA ALA A 95 -23.67 -8.28 0.89
C ALA A 95 -22.41 -8.98 1.41
N LYS A 96 -21.25 -8.31 1.31
CA LYS A 96 -19.98 -8.83 1.84
C LYS A 96 -19.69 -8.35 3.26
N CYS A 97 -20.49 -7.49 3.85
CA CYS A 97 -20.20 -6.86 5.16
C CYS A 97 -18.80 -6.23 5.22
N ILE A 98 -18.45 -5.40 4.23
CA ILE A 98 -17.12 -4.77 4.13
C ILE A 98 -17.04 -3.58 5.07
N SER A 99 -15.91 -3.43 5.77
CA SER A 99 -15.56 -2.21 6.51
C SER A 99 -14.57 -1.36 5.71
N ILE A 100 -14.87 -0.07 5.54
CA ILE A 100 -13.96 0.90 4.92
C ILE A 100 -13.55 1.89 6.01
N ILE A 101 -12.25 1.97 6.30
CA ILE A 101 -11.69 2.73 7.41
C ILE A 101 -10.67 3.72 6.86
N GLY A 102 -10.89 5.00 7.11
CA GLY A 102 -9.86 6.02 6.93
C GLY A 102 -8.98 6.09 8.17
N THR A 103 -7.67 6.19 7.97
CA THR A 103 -6.73 6.46 9.07
C THR A 103 -5.78 7.58 8.68
N SER A 104 -5.38 8.37 9.67
CA SER A 104 -4.36 9.40 9.52
C SER A 104 -3.33 9.21 10.62
N VAL A 105 -2.11 8.91 10.21
CA VAL A 105 -0.96 8.68 11.10
C VAL A 105 -1.29 7.70 12.25
N GLY A 106 -0.70 7.92 13.42
CA GLY A 106 -1.00 7.21 14.65
C GLY A 106 -0.86 8.14 15.85
N SER A 107 -1.33 7.67 17.00
CA SER A 107 -1.11 8.31 18.29
C SER A 107 0.37 8.25 18.70
N ARG A 108 0.72 8.99 19.76
CA ARG A 108 2.06 8.87 20.37
C ARG A 108 2.38 7.43 20.81
N GLN A 109 1.37 6.71 21.29
CA GLN A 109 1.53 5.32 21.71
C GLN A 109 1.86 4.42 20.52
N ASP A 110 1.17 4.60 19.38
CA ASP A 110 1.46 3.87 18.14
C ASP A 110 2.90 4.12 17.66
N ALA A 111 3.39 5.36 17.79
CA ALA A 111 4.77 5.71 17.44
C ALA A 111 5.80 4.99 18.34
N ILE A 112 5.54 4.90 19.65
CA ILE A 112 6.40 4.17 20.59
C ILE A 112 6.47 2.69 20.20
N GLU A 113 5.32 2.08 19.88
CA GLU A 113 5.24 0.67 19.49
C GLU A 113 5.92 0.41 18.13
N ALA A 114 5.76 1.32 17.17
CA ALA A 114 6.44 1.24 15.88
C ALA A 114 7.97 1.34 16.03
N LEU A 115 8.45 2.24 16.90
CA LEU A 115 9.88 2.37 17.19
C LEU A 115 10.43 1.13 17.91
N ASP A 116 9.66 0.53 18.81
CA ASP A 116 10.04 -0.74 19.46
C ASP A 116 10.15 -1.90 18.46
N LEU A 117 9.26 -1.97 17.46
CA LEU A 117 9.38 -2.95 16.37
C LEU A 117 10.67 -2.75 15.56
N ALA A 118 11.00 -1.50 15.24
CA ALA A 118 12.23 -1.15 14.53
C ALA A 118 13.49 -1.46 15.36
N ALA A 119 13.50 -1.10 16.65
CA ALA A 119 14.60 -1.36 17.56
C ALA A 119 14.87 -2.87 17.74
N ARG A 120 13.82 -3.71 17.66
CA ARG A 120 13.93 -5.17 17.67
C ARG A 120 14.26 -5.79 16.30
N GLY A 121 14.54 -4.98 15.28
CA GLY A 121 14.85 -5.45 13.93
C GLY A 121 13.69 -6.13 13.21
N LYS A 122 12.45 -5.96 13.67
CA LYS A 122 11.26 -6.57 13.03
C LYS A 122 10.78 -5.80 11.81
N VAL A 123 11.19 -4.54 11.68
CA VAL A 123 10.91 -3.66 10.54
C VAL A 123 12.21 -2.95 10.17
N GLY A 124 12.61 -3.03 8.91
CA GLY A 124 13.72 -2.28 8.34
C GLY A 124 13.22 -1.20 7.40
N CYS A 125 13.79 0.00 7.50
CA CYS A 125 13.53 1.08 6.53
C CYS A 125 14.48 0.91 5.34
N HIS A 126 13.93 0.87 4.12
CA HIS A 126 14.72 1.03 2.90
C HIS A 126 14.81 2.51 2.56
N TYR A 127 16.02 3.06 2.64
CA TYR A 127 16.25 4.46 2.37
C TYR A 127 17.62 4.72 1.77
N GLU A 128 17.73 5.87 1.12
CA GLU A 128 18.97 6.46 0.64
C GLU A 128 19.19 7.79 1.35
N VAL A 129 20.43 8.08 1.74
CA VAL A 129 20.78 9.38 2.34
C VAL A 129 21.39 10.26 1.26
N ARG A 130 20.87 11.47 1.12
CA ARG A 130 21.33 12.47 0.13
C ARG A 130 21.58 13.81 0.81
N ASP A 131 22.46 14.63 0.23
CA ASP A 131 22.75 15.94 0.78
C ASP A 131 21.57 16.89 0.55
N PHE A 132 21.33 17.81 1.49
CA PHE A 132 20.24 18.78 1.38
C PHE A 132 20.29 19.61 0.07
N SER A 133 21.48 19.83 -0.49
CA SER A 133 21.66 20.52 -1.77
C SER A 133 20.96 19.82 -2.94
N GLU A 134 20.66 18.52 -2.84
CA GLU A 134 20.03 17.73 -3.89
C GLU A 134 18.49 17.74 -3.84
N VAL A 135 17.89 18.49 -2.91
CA VAL A 135 16.45 18.49 -2.65
C VAL A 135 15.58 18.64 -3.91
N ASN A 136 15.98 19.49 -4.85
CA ASN A 136 15.22 19.71 -6.09
C ASN A 136 15.26 18.49 -7.03
N ALA A 137 16.40 17.81 -7.12
CA ALA A 137 16.52 16.58 -7.90
C ALA A 137 15.66 15.47 -7.28
N VAL A 138 15.70 15.33 -5.95
CA VAL A 138 14.86 14.40 -5.20
C VAL A 138 13.37 14.63 -5.46
N PHE A 139 12.90 15.88 -5.48
CA PHE A 139 11.51 16.19 -5.82
C PHE A 139 11.15 15.80 -7.25
N ALA A 140 12.05 16.00 -8.22
CA ALA A 140 11.83 15.58 -9.60
C ALA A 140 11.75 14.05 -9.74
N GLU A 141 12.61 13.31 -9.05
CA GLU A 141 12.59 11.83 -9.02
C GLU A 141 11.32 11.28 -8.38
N LEU A 142 10.86 11.89 -7.28
CA LEU A 142 9.59 11.54 -6.63
C LEU A 142 8.41 11.77 -7.58
N ALA A 143 8.38 12.89 -8.30
CA ALA A 143 7.35 13.19 -9.29
C ALA A 143 7.36 12.18 -10.46
N ALA A 144 8.54 11.71 -10.85
CA ALA A 144 8.73 10.67 -11.87
C ALA A 144 8.40 9.24 -11.38
N GLN A 145 8.03 9.06 -10.11
CA GLN A 145 7.74 7.76 -9.48
C GLN A 145 8.93 6.77 -9.50
N ASN A 146 10.16 7.27 -9.57
CA ASN A 146 11.37 6.45 -9.70
C ASN A 146 12.04 6.10 -8.35
N VAL A 147 11.41 6.47 -7.22
CA VAL A 147 11.98 6.25 -5.89
C VAL A 147 11.43 4.96 -5.28
N GLY A 148 12.31 4.01 -5.01
CA GLY A 148 12.04 2.85 -4.17
C GLY A 148 12.36 3.16 -2.71
N GLY A 149 11.36 3.10 -1.82
CA GLY A 149 11.56 3.37 -0.39
C GLY A 149 11.51 4.86 -0.04
N ARG A 150 12.50 5.35 0.71
CA ARG A 150 12.57 6.75 1.19
C ARG A 150 13.92 7.41 0.86
N ILE A 151 13.90 8.70 0.58
CA ILE A 151 15.12 9.51 0.54
C ILE A 151 15.15 10.35 1.82
N VAL A 152 16.27 10.30 2.54
CA VAL A 152 16.50 11.04 3.78
C VAL A 152 17.54 12.12 3.49
N LEU A 153 17.14 13.38 3.63
CA LEU A 153 18.04 14.50 3.44
C LEU A 153 18.90 14.70 4.69
N LYS A 154 20.20 14.74 4.50
CA LYS A 154 21.16 15.13 5.52
C LYS A 154 21.21 16.65 5.61
N LEU A 155 20.91 17.18 6.80
CA LEU A 155 20.97 18.60 7.14
C LEU A 155 22.38 19.02 7.57
#